data_AF-A0A8X6SSA3-F1
#
_entry.id   AF-A0A8X6SSA3-F1
#
_cell.length_a   1.000
_cell.length_b   1.000
_cell.length_c   1.000
_cell.angle_alpha   90.00
_cell.angle_beta   90.00
_cell.angle_gamma   90.00
#
_symmetry.space_group_name_H-M   'P 1'
#
loop_
_entity.id
_entity.type
_entity.pdbx_description
1 polymer ?
#
loop_
_entity_poly.entity_id
_entity_poly.type
_entity_poly.pdbx_seq_one_letter_code
_entity_poly.pdbx_strand_id
1 'polypeptide(L)'
;MMNKLRNGKCFDDYKSVFREWEDLNIIERVPEVELNNELHFLPHRPGIKLDIATTKTRPMFDASARKKRKTSLNDCLCKGINLIELILEVLDRFRIYPIGIVADIENALLMLSIAANDRDYLRLFSHAMKNN
;
A
#
# COMPACT_ATOMS: atom_id res chain seq x y z
N MET A 1 2.97 15.77 15.02
CA MET A 1 2.94 15.14 13.68
C MET A 1 1.55 15.20 13.03
N MET A 2 0.45 15.15 13.80
CA MET A 2 -0.92 15.47 13.31
C MET A 2 -1.07 16.89 12.72
N ASN A 3 -0.18 17.83 13.08
CA ASN A 3 -0.29 19.24 12.66
C ASN A 3 -0.05 19.49 11.16
N LYS A 4 0.44 18.51 10.38
CA LYS A 4 0.62 18.64 8.91
C LYS A 4 -0.60 18.21 8.09
N LEU A 5 -1.63 17.62 8.72
CA LEU A 5 -2.91 17.28 8.08
C LEU A 5 -3.96 18.40 8.21
N ARG A 6 -3.54 19.59 8.68
CA ARG A 6 -4.41 20.72 9.02
C ARG A 6 -5.05 21.40 7.79
N ASN A 7 -4.69 20.99 6.57
CA ASN A 7 -5.43 21.34 5.36
C ASN A 7 -6.47 20.25 5.08
N GLY A 8 -7.74 20.50 5.45
CA GLY A 8 -8.83 19.52 5.39
C GLY A 8 -8.94 18.74 4.07
N LYS A 9 -8.65 19.39 2.93
CA LYS A 9 -8.66 18.77 1.60
C LYS A 9 -7.75 17.53 1.48
N CYS A 10 -6.53 17.60 2.00
CA CYS A 10 -5.57 16.50 1.89
C CYS A 10 -6.00 15.27 2.72
N PHE A 11 -6.71 15.49 3.82
CA PHE A 11 -7.20 14.41 4.67
C PHE A 11 -8.44 13.72 4.05
N ASP A 12 -9.31 14.47 3.38
CA ASP A 12 -10.45 13.91 2.66
C ASP A 12 -10.01 13.13 1.41
N ASP A 13 -9.05 13.66 0.66
CA ASP A 13 -8.40 12.95 -0.45
C ASP A 13 -7.69 11.67 0.02
N TYR A 14 -7.20 11.65 1.27
CA TYR A 14 -6.60 10.45 1.84
C TYR A 14 -7.64 9.40 2.23
N LYS A 15 -8.78 9.83 2.77
CA LYS A 15 -9.89 8.93 3.12
C LYS A 15 -10.52 8.29 1.88
N SER A 16 -10.66 9.06 0.79
CA SER A 16 -11.28 8.56 -0.44
C SER A 16 -10.52 7.38 -1.03
N VAL A 17 -9.19 7.33 -0.89
CA VAL A 17 -8.39 6.18 -1.32
C VAL A 17 -8.83 4.88 -0.64
N PHE A 18 -9.06 4.90 0.68
CA PHE A 18 -9.49 3.70 1.39
C PHE A 18 -10.93 3.30 1.08
N ARG A 19 -11.80 4.28 0.75
CA ARG A 19 -13.16 3.97 0.26
C ARG A 19 -13.11 3.30 -1.10
N GLU A 20 -12.32 3.85 -2.03
CA GLU A 20 -12.06 3.26 -3.35
C GLU A 20 -11.50 1.84 -3.22
N TRP A 21 -10.57 1.61 -2.29
CA TRP A 21 -10.02 0.27 -2.06
C TRP A 21 -11.04 -0.71 -1.46
N GLU A 22 -11.98 -0.25 -0.64
CA GLU A 22 -13.08 -1.08 -0.14
C GLU A 22 -14.06 -1.41 -1.27
N ASP A 23 -14.46 -0.41 -2.08
CA ASP A 23 -15.35 -0.58 -3.24
C ASP A 23 -14.76 -1.56 -4.28
N LEU A 24 -13.43 -1.54 -4.46
CA LEU A 24 -12.69 -2.44 -5.34
C LEU A 24 -12.34 -3.80 -4.70
N ASN A 25 -12.77 -4.06 -3.46
CA ASN A 25 -12.43 -5.27 -2.70
C ASN A 25 -10.91 -5.53 -2.54
N ILE A 26 -10.11 -4.46 -2.53
CA ILE A 26 -8.66 -4.50 -2.23
C ILE A 26 -8.44 -4.62 -0.72
N ILE A 27 -9.31 -4.00 0.08
CA ILE A 27 -9.32 -4.13 1.55
C ILE A 27 -10.70 -4.55 2.04
N GLU A 28 -10.74 -5.16 3.21
CA GLU A 28 -11.98 -5.60 3.87
C GLU A 28 -12.03 -5.10 5.31
N ARG A 29 -13.25 -5.01 5.85
CA ARG A 29 -13.44 -4.68 7.27
C ARG A 29 -13.13 -5.91 8.12
N VAL A 30 -12.36 -5.69 9.19
CA VAL A 30 -12.17 -6.69 10.24
C VAL A 30 -13.50 -6.90 10.97
N PRO A 31 -13.93 -8.16 11.20
CA PRO A 31 -15.13 -8.46 11.98
C PRO A 31 -15.07 -7.85 13.38
N GLU A 32 -16.22 -7.33 13.88
CA GLU A 32 -16.26 -6.65 15.19
C GLU A 32 -15.77 -7.54 16.34
N VAL A 33 -16.06 -8.84 16.26
CA VAL A 33 -15.65 -9.84 17.25
C VAL A 33 -14.12 -10.02 17.34
N GLU A 34 -13.39 -9.61 16.31
CA GLU A 34 -11.93 -9.73 16.22
C GLU A 34 -11.18 -8.41 16.45
N LEU A 35 -11.90 -7.30 16.70
CA LEU A 35 -11.28 -5.99 16.90
C LEU A 35 -10.41 -5.94 18.17
N ASN A 36 -10.72 -6.76 19.16
CA ASN A 36 -9.99 -6.84 20.42
C ASN A 36 -8.78 -7.78 20.38
N ASN A 37 -8.53 -8.44 19.24
CA ASN A 37 -7.37 -9.33 19.11
C ASN A 37 -6.08 -8.49 19.08
N GLU A 38 -5.11 -8.86 19.91
CA GLU A 38 -3.77 -8.24 19.88
C GLU A 38 -2.98 -8.73 18.65
N LEU A 39 -3.22 -8.08 17.51
CA LEU A 39 -2.60 -8.41 16.23
C LEU A 39 -1.66 -7.29 15.74
N HIS A 40 -0.92 -7.60 14.67
CA HIS A 40 -0.03 -6.64 14.03
C HIS A 40 -0.85 -5.60 13.26
N PHE A 41 -0.42 -4.34 13.34
CA PHE A 41 -0.98 -3.26 12.53
C PHE A 41 0.11 -2.67 11.67
N LEU A 42 -0.15 -2.56 10.37
CA LEU A 42 0.75 -1.95 9.40
C LEU A 42 0.56 -0.43 9.43
N PRO A 43 1.53 0.32 9.99
CA PRO A 43 1.42 1.77 10.05
C PRO A 43 1.49 2.36 8.65
N HIS A 44 0.73 3.43 8.43
CA HIS A 44 0.74 4.16 7.18
C HIS A 44 0.63 5.67 7.40
N ARG A 45 1.01 6.41 6.36
CA ARG A 45 0.90 7.86 6.29
C ARG A 45 0.61 8.30 4.85
N PRO A 46 -0.05 9.44 4.65
CA PRO A 46 -0.19 9.99 3.31
C PRO A 46 1.17 10.40 2.75
N GLY A 47 1.51 9.89 1.58
CA GLY A 47 2.59 10.39 0.74
C GLY A 47 2.11 11.62 -0.01
N ILE A 48 2.51 12.81 0.45
CA ILE A 48 2.13 14.09 -0.15
C ILE A 48 3.36 14.64 -0.88
N LYS A 49 3.31 14.75 -2.20
CA LYS A 49 4.28 15.56 -2.97
C LYS A 49 3.67 16.94 -3.18
N LEU A 50 4.19 17.94 -2.47
CA LEU A 50 3.65 19.31 -2.48
C LEU A 50 3.96 20.06 -3.79
N ASP A 51 4.94 19.62 -4.58
CA ASP A 51 5.45 20.34 -5.75
C ASP A 51 4.74 20.01 -7.07
N ILE A 52 3.77 19.11 -7.08
CA ILE A 52 3.08 18.70 -8.31
C ILE A 52 1.58 18.74 -8.07
N ALA A 53 0.91 19.71 -8.68
CA ALA A 53 -0.53 19.94 -8.56
C ALA A 53 -1.42 18.74 -8.96
N THR A 54 -0.84 17.69 -9.56
CA THR A 54 -1.54 16.52 -10.13
C THR A 54 -1.26 15.19 -9.42
N THR A 55 -0.47 15.13 -8.34
CA THR A 55 -0.15 13.84 -7.72
C THR A 55 -1.28 13.37 -6.78
N LYS A 56 -2.03 12.33 -7.19
CA LYS A 56 -3.03 11.63 -6.35
C LYS A 56 -2.38 11.23 -5.01
N THR A 57 -3.03 11.56 -3.88
CA THR A 57 -2.57 11.13 -2.55
C THR A 57 -2.49 9.61 -2.48
N ARG A 58 -1.39 9.06 -1.96
CA ARG A 58 -1.20 7.60 -1.81
C ARG A 58 -0.83 7.22 -0.38
N PRO A 59 -1.40 6.15 0.19
CA PRO A 59 -0.92 5.55 1.44
C PRO A 59 0.51 5.03 1.28
N MET A 60 1.38 5.46 2.19
CA MET A 60 2.74 4.96 2.32
C MET A 60 2.80 4.10 3.59
N PHE A 61 2.96 2.80 3.41
CA PHE A 61 3.06 1.82 4.49
C PHE A 61 4.50 1.68 4.98
N ASP A 62 4.68 1.50 6.28
CA ASP A 62 5.98 1.25 6.90
C ASP A 62 6.01 -0.16 7.50
N ALA A 63 6.38 -1.14 6.67
CA ALA A 63 6.58 -2.53 7.08
C ALA A 63 7.88 -2.75 7.89
N SER A 64 8.70 -1.72 8.06
CA SER A 64 9.94 -1.77 8.86
C SER A 64 9.71 -1.32 10.31
N ALA A 65 8.55 -0.73 10.60
CA ALA A 65 8.16 -0.33 11.94
C ALA A 65 8.15 -1.53 12.89
N ARG A 66 8.72 -1.34 14.08
CA ARG A 66 8.82 -2.37 15.12
C ARG A 66 8.75 -1.77 16.51
N LYS A 67 8.14 -2.51 17.43
CA LYS A 67 8.22 -2.22 18.87
C LYS A 67 9.63 -2.54 19.38
N LYS A 68 10.02 -1.91 20.49
CA LYS A 68 11.32 -2.17 21.14
C LYS A 68 11.46 -3.67 21.42
N ARG A 69 12.57 -4.27 20.96
CA ARG A 69 12.86 -5.72 21.09
C ARG A 69 11.84 -6.64 20.40
N LYS A 70 11.16 -6.18 19.35
CA LYS A 70 10.31 -7.00 18.47
C LYS A 70 10.81 -6.91 17.03
N THR A 71 10.42 -7.88 16.21
CA THR A 71 10.68 -7.91 14.76
C THR A 71 9.70 -7.01 14.02
N SER A 72 10.10 -6.51 12.85
CA SER A 72 9.22 -5.85 11.90
C SER A 72 8.58 -6.87 10.96
N LEU A 73 7.55 -6.48 10.20
CA LEU A 73 6.96 -7.34 9.18
C LEU A 73 8.01 -7.78 8.15
N ASN A 74 8.88 -6.86 7.72
CA ASN A 74 9.96 -7.17 6.78
C ASN A 74 10.97 -8.21 7.32
N ASP A 75 11.17 -8.27 8.64
CA ASP A 75 12.08 -9.25 9.25
C ASP A 75 11.46 -10.66 9.27
N CYS A 76 10.12 -10.77 9.18
CA CYS A 76 9.38 -12.03 9.20
C CYS A 76 9.13 -12.61 7.80
N LEU A 77 9.30 -11.83 6.73
CA LEU A 77 9.03 -12.26 5.36
C LEU A 77 10.23 -13.00 4.75
N CYS A 78 9.97 -14.12 4.08
CA CYS A 78 10.97 -14.75 3.24
C CYS A 78 11.16 -13.93 1.95
N LYS A 79 12.40 -13.56 1.63
CA LYS A 79 12.71 -12.72 0.46
C LYS A 79 12.44 -13.37 -0.89
N GLY A 80 12.26 -14.70 -0.92
CA GLY A 80 12.06 -15.46 -2.16
C GLY A 80 13.23 -15.33 -3.15
N ILE A 81 13.00 -15.80 -4.37
CA ILE A 81 13.92 -15.62 -5.50
C ILE A 81 13.61 -14.27 -6.15
N ASN A 82 14.64 -13.54 -6.57
CA ASN A 82 14.45 -12.31 -7.33
C ASN A 82 14.01 -12.64 -8.77
N LEU A 83 12.75 -12.34 -9.10
CA LEU A 83 12.17 -12.53 -10.43
C LEU A 83 12.28 -11.28 -11.32
N ILE A 84 12.89 -10.20 -10.82
CA ILE A 84 13.09 -8.97 -11.60
C ILE A 84 14.23 -9.22 -12.60
N GLU A 85 13.89 -9.18 -13.88
CA GLU A 85 14.87 -9.26 -14.96
C GLU A 85 15.84 -8.08 -14.96
N LEU A 86 17.04 -8.30 -15.49
CA LEU A 86 18.01 -7.22 -15.64
C LEU A 86 17.51 -6.22 -16.68
N ILE A 87 17.46 -4.94 -16.29
CA ILE A 87 16.99 -3.85 -17.15
C ILE A 87 17.73 -3.83 -18.49
N LEU A 88 19.03 -4.12 -18.49
CA LEU A 88 19.83 -4.18 -19.72
C LEU A 88 19.36 -5.28 -20.68
N GLU A 89 18.99 -6.45 -20.17
CA GLU A 89 18.48 -7.56 -20.98
C GLU A 89 17.09 -7.23 -21.55
N VAL A 90 16.23 -6.59 -20.75
CA VAL A 90 14.92 -6.10 -21.20
C VAL A 90 15.08 -5.08 -22.33
N LEU A 91 15.99 -4.11 -22.16
CA LEU A 91 16.26 -3.08 -23.15
C LEU A 91 16.89 -3.64 -24.43
N ASP A 92 17.76 -4.64 -24.34
CA ASP A 92 18.36 -5.29 -25.50
C ASP A 92 17.28 -5.95 -26.37
N ARG A 93 16.39 -6.75 -25.75
CA ARG A 93 15.27 -7.39 -26.45
C ARG A 93 14.26 -6.37 -27.00
N PHE A 94 13.98 -5.31 -26.26
CA PHE A 94 13.06 -4.25 -26.70
C PHE A 94 13.53 -3.57 -27.99
N ARG A 95 14.86 -3.50 -28.22
CA ARG A 95 15.46 -2.86 -29.40
C ARG A 95 15.57 -3.75 -30.64
N ILE A 96 15.24 -5.03 -30.54
CA ILE A 96 15.31 -5.99 -31.67
C ILE A 96 14.35 -5.57 -32.81
N TYR A 97 13.21 -4.99 -32.46
CA TYR A 97 12.18 -4.62 -33.43
C TYR A 97 12.13 -3.10 -33.66
N PRO A 98 11.75 -2.65 -34.87
CA PRO A 98 11.73 -1.23 -35.22
C PRO A 98 10.62 -0.42 -34.53
N ILE A 99 9.62 -1.09 -33.94
CA ILE A 99 8.50 -0.46 -33.26
C ILE A 99 8.40 -1.05 -31.85
N GLY A 100 8.49 -0.19 -30.84
CA GLY A 100 8.32 -0.54 -29.43
C GLY A 100 7.00 0.00 -28.87
N ILE A 101 6.31 -0.80 -28.07
CA ILE A 101 5.10 -0.40 -27.33
C ILE A 101 5.43 -0.43 -25.84
N VAL A 102 5.05 0.64 -25.15
CA VAL A 102 5.20 0.77 -23.70
C VAL A 102 3.84 1.12 -23.12
N ALA A 103 3.47 0.45 -22.03
CA ALA A 103 2.29 0.74 -21.25
C ALA A 103 2.61 0.66 -19.76
N ASP A 104 1.96 1.50 -18.97
CA ASP A 104 1.98 1.43 -17.52
C ASP A 104 0.70 0.72 -17.04
N ILE A 105 0.84 -0.25 -16.14
CA ILE A 105 -0.29 -0.97 -15.56
C ILE A 105 -0.63 -0.29 -14.24
N GLU A 106 -1.72 0.46 -14.23
CA GLU A 106 -2.15 1.17 -13.04
C GLU A 106 -2.43 0.18 -11.90
N ASN A 107 -1.81 0.42 -10.73
CA ASN A 107 -2.03 -0.32 -9.50
C ASN A 107 -1.80 -1.85 -9.62
N ALA A 108 -0.87 -2.31 -10.46
CA ALA A 108 -0.64 -3.73 -10.73
C ALA A 108 -0.49 -4.62 -9.48
N LEU A 109 0.15 -4.14 -8.42
CA LEU A 109 0.29 -4.90 -7.17
C LEU A 109 -1.03 -5.10 -6.41
N LEU A 110 -1.98 -4.17 -6.53
CA LEU A 110 -3.29 -4.27 -5.88
C LEU A 110 -4.23 -5.26 -6.59
N MET A 111 -3.86 -5.72 -7.80
CA MET A 111 -4.59 -6.78 -8.50
C MET A 111 -4.30 -8.18 -7.93
N LEU A 112 -3.29 -8.31 -7.07
CA LEU A 112 -2.94 -9.57 -6.43
C LEU A 112 -3.66 -9.67 -5.08
N SER A 113 -4.37 -10.79 -4.86
CA SER A 113 -4.97 -11.08 -3.57
C SER A 113 -3.97 -11.72 -2.61
N ILE A 114 -4.13 -11.43 -1.33
CA ILE A 114 -3.34 -12.00 -0.25
C ILE A 114 -4.10 -13.18 0.33
N ALA A 115 -3.38 -14.28 0.58
CA ALA A 115 -3.94 -15.48 1.19
C ALA A 115 -4.64 -15.12 2.51
N ALA A 116 -5.83 -15.68 2.75
CA ALA A 116 -6.66 -15.31 3.89
C ALA A 116 -5.91 -15.39 5.24
N ASN A 117 -5.06 -16.42 5.40
CA ASN A 117 -4.27 -16.64 6.61
C ASN A 117 -3.20 -15.56 6.87
N ASP A 118 -2.83 -14.78 5.86
CA ASP A 118 -1.76 -13.77 5.96
C ASP A 118 -2.30 -12.34 6.08
N ARG A 119 -3.60 -12.12 5.85
CA ARG A 119 -4.22 -10.78 5.84
C ARG A 119 -4.13 -10.08 7.19
N ASP A 120 -4.17 -10.85 8.28
CA ASP A 120 -4.10 -10.31 9.64
C ASP A 120 -2.77 -9.62 9.97
N TYR A 121 -1.70 -9.92 9.23
CA TYR A 121 -0.44 -9.21 9.36
C TYR A 121 -0.46 -7.81 8.72
N LEU A 122 -1.50 -7.50 7.94
CA LEU A 122 -1.61 -6.27 7.15
C LEU A 122 -2.77 -5.38 7.61
N ARG A 123 -3.37 -5.67 8.76
CA ARG A 123 -4.44 -4.83 9.35
C ARG A 123 -3.95 -3.38 9.44
N LEU A 124 -4.82 -2.44 9.10
CA LEU A 124 -4.51 -1.02 9.09
C LEU A 124 -5.63 -0.23 9.75
N PHE A 125 -5.30 0.93 10.31
CA PHE A 125 -6.29 1.84 10.89
C PHE A 125 -6.70 2.90 9.86
N SER A 126 -7.98 3.04 9.54
CA SER A 126 -8.48 4.10 8.65
C SER A 126 -9.55 4.94 9.32
N HIS A 127 -9.35 6.27 9.32
CA HIS A 127 -10.36 7.23 9.76
C HIS A 127 -11.54 7.34 8.77
N ALA A 128 -11.39 6.80 7.55
CA ALA A 128 -12.47 6.75 6.56
C ALA A 128 -13.57 5.75 6.94
N MET A 129 -13.23 4.79 7.80
CA MET A 129 -14.04 3.61 8.14
C MET A 129 -14.72 3.70 9.52
N LYS A 130 -14.60 4.85 10.22
CA LYS A 130 -15.41 5.09 11.42
C LYS A 130 -16.86 5.32 10.98
N ASN A 131 -17.72 4.32 11.20
CA ASN A 131 -19.16 4.55 11.24
C ASN A 131 -19.46 5.47 12.44
N ASN A 132 -20.43 6.39 12.26
CA ASN A 132 -20.98 7.24 13.33
C ASN A 132 -21.28 6.45 14.60
#